data_AF-A0AAN4Z4K3-F1
#
_entry.id   AF-A0AAN4Z4K3-F1
#
_cell.length_a   1.000
_cell.length_b   1.000
_cell.length_c   1.000
_cell.angle_alpha   90.00
_cell.angle_beta   90.00
_cell.angle_gamma   90.00
#
_symmetry.space_group_name_H-M   'P 1'
#
loop_
_entity.id
_entity.type
_entity.pdbx_description
1 polymer ?
#
loop_
_entity_poly.entity_id
_entity_poly.type
_entity_poly.pdbx_seq_one_letter_code
_entity_poly.pdbx_strand_id
1 'polypeptide(L)'
;VKRKSAQCDDCGKIFTTAGTLRVHKLTHLEDEVAKRPYSCDQCEKRFTQAGSLNVHRRTHMASDDPLLLKYKRVWSCEVCGKQSKSRACIAAHKKTHLGRDDPIEAKKKRPWECSHCGRRFGKKQGLQKHEVLHTGAFPFAC
;
A
#
# COMPACT_ATOMS: atom_id res chain seq x y z
N VAL A 1 -13.79 -26.41 -7.36
CA VAL A 1 -14.30 -25.25 -8.13
C VAL A 1 -13.60 -25.21 -9.49
N LYS A 2 -14.29 -25.52 -10.60
CA LYS A 2 -13.73 -25.34 -11.96
C LYS A 2 -13.36 -23.86 -12.12
N ARG A 3 -12.07 -23.53 -12.22
CA ARG A 3 -11.64 -22.17 -12.52
C ARG A 3 -12.09 -21.86 -13.94
N LYS A 4 -13.04 -20.93 -14.08
CA LYS A 4 -13.51 -20.45 -15.38
C LYS A 4 -12.39 -19.57 -15.95
N SER A 5 -11.56 -20.14 -16.82
CA SER A 5 -10.56 -19.40 -17.58
C SER A 5 -11.23 -18.68 -18.75
N ALA A 6 -10.70 -17.52 -19.10
CA ALA A 6 -11.19 -16.71 -20.21
C ALA A 6 -10.12 -16.66 -21.29
N GLN A 7 -10.43 -17.16 -22.49
CA GLN A 7 -9.51 -17.20 -23.62
C GLN A 7 -9.70 -15.97 -24.51
N CYS A 8 -8.61 -15.47 -25.09
CA CYS A 8 -8.65 -14.45 -26.12
C CYS A 8 -8.96 -15.08 -27.48
N ASP A 9 -9.98 -14.55 -28.15
CA ASP A 9 -10.43 -15.05 -29.45
C ASP A 9 -9.42 -14.76 -30.56
N ASP A 10 -8.69 -13.64 -30.46
CA ASP A 10 -7.76 -13.18 -31.50
C ASP A 10 -6.40 -13.92 -31.47
N CYS A 11 -5.95 -14.39 -30.30
CA CYS A 11 -4.61 -14.97 -30.15
C CYS A 11 -4.53 -16.24 -29.30
N GLY A 12 -5.67 -16.74 -28.81
CA GLY A 12 -5.74 -17.98 -28.02
C GLY A 12 -5.17 -17.91 -26.60
N LYS A 13 -4.63 -16.76 -26.15
CA LYS A 13 -4.06 -16.64 -24.80
C LYS A 13 -5.14 -16.85 -23.72
N ILE A 14 -4.82 -17.64 -22.71
CA ILE A 14 -5.72 -17.98 -21.62
C ILE A 14 -5.43 -17.11 -20.40
N PHE A 15 -6.47 -16.51 -19.85
CA PHE A 15 -6.40 -15.65 -18.68
C PHE A 15 -7.18 -16.24 -17.51
N THR A 16 -6.67 -15.98 -16.31
CA THR A 16 -7.28 -16.43 -15.05
C THR A 16 -8.51 -15.62 -14.65
N THR A 17 -8.71 -14.42 -15.23
CA THR A 17 -9.85 -13.55 -14.94
C THR A 17 -10.36 -12.86 -16.20
N ALA A 18 -11.66 -12.57 -16.27
CA ALA A 18 -12.23 -11.80 -17.37
C ALA A 18 -11.70 -10.35 -17.43
N GLY A 19 -11.35 -9.77 -16.28
CA GLY A 19 -10.77 -8.43 -16.21
C GLY A 19 -9.41 -8.34 -16.91
N THR A 20 -8.54 -9.33 -16.71
CA THR A 20 -7.23 -9.37 -17.38
C THR A 20 -7.36 -9.66 -18.88
N LEU A 21 -8.31 -10.50 -19.29
CA LEU A 21 -8.63 -10.70 -20.71
C LEU A 21 -9.10 -9.40 -21.37
N ARG A 22 -10.01 -8.65 -20.74
CA ARG A 22 -10.51 -7.37 -21.30
C ARG A 22 -9.40 -6.35 -21.53
N VAL A 23 -8.47 -6.23 -20.58
CA VAL A 23 -7.30 -5.34 -20.75
C VAL A 23 -6.37 -5.88 -21.83
N HIS A 24 -6.19 -7.19 -21.94
CA HIS A 24 -5.40 -7.79 -23.01
C HIS A 24 -5.99 -7.53 -24.40
N LYS A 25 -7.31 -7.60 -24.59
CA LYS A 25 -7.93 -7.33 -25.89
C LYS A 25 -7.58 -5.95 -26.45
N LEU A 26 -7.26 -4.98 -25.59
CA LEU A 26 -6.77 -3.67 -26.02
C LEU A 26 -5.46 -3.75 -26.81
N THR A 27 -4.63 -4.78 -26.65
CA THR A 27 -3.37 -4.92 -27.41
C THR A 27 -3.58 -5.27 -28.88
N HIS A 28 -4.76 -5.76 -29.23
CA HIS A 28 -5.11 -6.16 -30.60
C HIS A 28 -5.78 -5.04 -31.39
N LEU A 29 -6.18 -3.95 -30.73
CA LEU A 29 -6.69 -2.76 -31.43
C LEU A 29 -5.57 -2.17 -32.27
N GLU A 30 -5.88 -1.52 -33.39
CA GLU A 30 -4.83 -0.89 -34.22
C GLU A 30 -4.46 0.50 -33.70
N ASP A 31 -5.47 1.28 -33.30
CA ASP A 31 -5.33 2.64 -32.78
C ASP A 31 -4.67 2.68 -31.39
N GLU A 32 -3.47 3.26 -31.30
CA GLU A 32 -2.71 3.47 -30.05
C GLU A 32 -3.50 4.22 -28.98
N VAL A 33 -4.38 5.14 -29.37
CA VAL A 33 -5.28 5.89 -28.48
C VAL A 33 -6.27 4.92 -27.81
N ALA A 34 -6.80 3.98 -28.59
CA ALA A 34 -7.73 2.96 -28.13
C ALA A 34 -7.03 1.84 -27.34
N LYS A 35 -5.79 1.47 -27.70
CA LYS A 35 -4.96 0.53 -26.91
C LYS A 35 -4.72 1.06 -25.49
N ARG A 36 -4.54 2.37 -25.36
CA ARG A 36 -4.22 3.06 -24.10
C ARG A 36 -5.21 4.19 -23.86
N PRO A 37 -6.45 3.86 -23.43
CA PRO A 37 -7.52 4.84 -23.35
C PRO A 37 -7.35 5.87 -22.22
N TYR A 38 -6.43 5.64 -21.27
CA TYR A 38 -6.21 6.52 -20.14
C TYR A 38 -4.98 7.41 -20.37
N SER A 39 -5.18 8.70 -20.68
CA SER A 39 -4.10 9.67 -20.86
C SER A 39 -3.79 10.44 -19.58
N CYS A 40 -2.53 10.86 -19.43
CA CYS A 40 -2.13 11.84 -18.44
C CYS A 40 -2.49 13.25 -18.91
N ASP A 41 -2.94 14.10 -17.99
CA ASP A 41 -3.28 15.51 -18.23
C ASP A 41 -2.04 16.42 -18.24
N GLN A 42 -0.92 15.94 -17.69
CA GLN A 42 0.31 16.72 -17.48
C GLN A 42 1.46 16.30 -18.41
N CYS A 43 1.28 15.19 -19.14
CA CYS A 43 2.20 14.76 -20.19
C CYS A 43 1.47 13.85 -21.18
N GLU A 44 2.12 13.53 -22.28
CA GLU A 44 1.52 12.74 -23.38
C GLU A 44 1.44 11.23 -23.09
N LYS A 45 1.77 10.78 -21.87
CA LYS A 45 1.80 9.35 -21.53
C LYS A 45 0.39 8.77 -21.42
N ARG A 46 0.21 7.60 -22.04
CA ARG A 46 -1.05 6.84 -22.04
C ARG A 46 -0.92 5.45 -21.42
N PHE A 47 -1.99 4.99 -20.79
CA PHE A 47 -2.05 3.76 -20.02
C PHE A 47 -3.25 2.90 -20.43
N THR A 48 -3.10 1.58 -20.26
CA THR A 48 -4.16 0.59 -20.52
C THR A 48 -5.16 0.49 -19.37
N GLN A 49 -4.81 1.00 -18.18
CA GLN A 49 -5.61 0.90 -16.97
C GLN A 49 -5.61 2.21 -16.17
N ALA A 50 -6.78 2.58 -15.64
CA ALA A 50 -6.94 3.75 -14.77
C ALA A 50 -6.04 3.71 -13.52
N GLY A 51 -5.84 2.52 -12.94
CA GLY A 51 -4.97 2.34 -11.78
C GLY A 51 -3.51 2.71 -12.07
N SER A 52 -3.02 2.33 -13.25
CA SER A 52 -1.66 2.66 -13.71
C SER A 52 -1.50 4.16 -13.95
N LEU A 53 -2.49 4.80 -14.60
CA LEU A 53 -2.51 6.26 -14.75
C LEU A 53 -2.47 6.96 -13.39
N ASN A 54 -3.28 6.50 -12.42
CA ASN A 54 -3.33 7.11 -11.10
C ASN A 54 -2.00 6.99 -10.34
N VAL A 55 -1.28 5.88 -10.49
CA VAL A 55 0.07 5.73 -9.93
C VAL A 55 1.06 6.65 -10.65
N HIS A 56 1.01 6.70 -11.98
CA HIS A 56 1.86 7.58 -12.77
C HIS A 56 1.67 9.05 -12.41
N ARG A 57 0.44 9.51 -12.17
CA ARG A 57 0.17 10.91 -11.78
C ARG A 57 0.88 11.33 -10.49
N ARG A 58 1.37 10.37 -9.69
CA ARG A 58 2.23 10.65 -8.52
C ARG A 58 3.65 11.04 -8.90
N THR A 59 4.14 10.69 -10.09
CA THR A 59 5.48 11.11 -10.56
C THR A 59 5.52 12.59 -10.92
N HIS A 60 4.37 13.20 -11.18
CA HIS A 60 4.25 14.65 -11.37
C HIS A 60 4.12 15.42 -10.06
N MET A 61 3.92 14.73 -8.92
CA MET A 61 3.91 15.37 -7.62
C MET A 61 5.34 15.77 -7.23
N ALA A 62 5.72 17.03 -7.48
CA ALA A 62 6.66 17.69 -6.57
C ALA A 62 6.03 17.68 -5.17
N SER A 63 6.82 17.39 -4.14
CA SER A 63 6.44 16.74 -2.87
C SER A 63 5.28 17.32 -2.05
N ASP A 64 4.75 18.51 -2.36
CA ASP A 64 3.95 19.30 -1.43
C ASP A 64 2.68 19.95 -2.02
N ASP A 65 2.18 19.53 -3.19
CA ASP A 65 0.92 20.08 -3.72
C ASP A 65 -0.33 19.56 -2.94
N PRO A 66 -1.08 20.42 -2.23
CA PRO A 66 -2.22 20.02 -1.42
C PRO A 66 -3.46 19.62 -2.25
N LEU A 67 -3.59 20.09 -3.49
CA LEU A 67 -4.75 19.84 -4.36
C LEU A 67 -4.75 18.40 -4.91
N LEU A 68 -3.61 17.71 -4.83
CA LEU A 68 -3.45 16.35 -5.32
C LEU A 68 -3.48 15.28 -4.20
N LEU A 69 -3.84 15.65 -2.95
CA LEU A 69 -4.00 14.70 -1.83
C LEU A 69 -4.95 13.53 -2.15
N LYS A 70 -5.95 13.75 -3.01
CA LYS A 70 -6.86 12.72 -3.54
C LYS A 70 -6.15 11.54 -4.22
N TYR A 71 -4.94 11.76 -4.76
CA TYR A 71 -4.15 10.75 -5.47
C TYR A 71 -3.08 10.09 -4.58
N LYS A 72 -2.75 10.73 -3.45
CA LYS A 72 -1.85 10.23 -2.40
C LYS A 72 -2.61 9.25 -1.49
N ARG A 73 -2.85 8.04 -2.00
CA ARG A 73 -3.48 6.97 -1.21
C ARG A 73 -2.46 6.31 -0.28
N VAL A 74 -2.18 6.97 0.85
CA VAL A 74 -1.45 6.38 1.96
C VAL A 74 -2.46 5.66 2.84
N TRP A 75 -2.20 4.39 3.12
CA TRP A 75 -3.02 3.64 4.06
C TRP A 75 -2.35 3.73 5.43
N SER A 76 -3.04 4.26 6.42
CA SER A 76 -2.55 4.32 7.80
C SER A 76 -3.20 3.23 8.65
N CYS A 77 -2.48 2.79 9.66
CA CYS A 77 -3.02 1.98 10.73
C CYS A 77 -3.60 2.90 11.80
N GLU A 78 -4.90 2.79 12.09
CA GLU A 78 -5.55 3.59 13.14
C GLU A 78 -5.02 3.28 14.55
N VAL A 79 -4.48 2.06 14.76
CA VAL A 79 -3.99 1.62 16.08
C VAL A 79 -2.60 2.17 16.41
N CYS A 80 -1.75 2.41 15.41
CA CYS A 80 -0.36 2.82 15.67
C CYS A 80 0.21 3.87 14.71
N GLY A 81 -0.64 4.46 13.86
CA GLY A 81 -0.26 5.48 12.88
C GLY A 81 0.62 4.98 11.73
N LYS A 82 1.03 3.70 11.70
CA LYS A 82 1.96 3.19 10.68
C LYS A 82 1.37 3.34 9.28
N GLN A 83 2.11 4.01 8.41
CA GLN A 83 1.72 4.25 7.03
C GLN A 83 2.23 3.14 6.08
N SER A 84 1.48 2.87 5.02
CA SER A 84 1.89 1.95 3.97
C SER A 84 1.39 2.39 2.60
N LYS A 85 2.11 1.90 1.58
CA LYS A 85 1.86 2.17 0.16
C LYS A 85 0.72 1.31 -0.42
N SER A 86 0.25 0.28 0.29
CA SER A 86 -0.82 -0.61 -0.17
C SER A 86 -1.80 -1.02 0.94
N ARG A 87 -3.05 -1.30 0.54
CA ARG A 87 -4.11 -1.78 1.44
C ARG A 87 -3.78 -3.16 2.00
N ALA A 88 -3.22 -4.05 1.16
CA ALA A 88 -2.83 -5.39 1.56
C ALA A 88 -1.75 -5.37 2.66
N CYS A 89 -0.78 -4.47 2.56
CA CYS A 89 0.25 -4.30 3.58
C CYS A 89 -0.32 -3.80 4.91
N ILE A 90 -1.25 -2.83 4.91
CA ILE A 90 -1.94 -2.43 6.15
C ILE A 90 -2.84 -3.54 6.68
N ALA A 91 -3.55 -4.28 5.83
CA ALA A 91 -4.39 -5.41 6.28
C ALA A 91 -3.55 -6.51 6.93
N ALA A 92 -2.42 -6.89 6.35
CA ALA A 92 -1.48 -7.83 6.96
C ALA A 92 -0.87 -7.28 8.26
N HIS A 93 -0.52 -6.00 8.28
CA HIS A 93 -0.05 -5.33 9.49
C HIS A 93 -1.12 -5.29 10.60
N LYS A 94 -2.39 -5.06 10.28
CA LYS A 94 -3.49 -5.07 11.26
C LYS A 94 -3.61 -6.42 11.98
N LYS A 95 -3.30 -7.54 11.31
CA LYS A 95 -3.26 -8.88 11.94
C LYS A 95 -2.16 -9.02 13.01
N THR A 96 -1.11 -8.19 12.95
CA THR A 96 -0.10 -8.12 14.02
C THR A 96 -0.62 -7.47 15.29
N HIS A 97 -1.78 -6.81 15.23
CA HIS A 97 -2.51 -6.28 16.39
C HIS A 97 -3.52 -7.30 16.97
N LEU A 98 -4.00 -8.28 16.20
CA LEU A 98 -4.94 -9.30 16.72
C LEU A 98 -4.32 -10.24 17.77
N GLY A 99 -3.00 -10.28 17.92
CA GLY A 99 -2.30 -10.92 19.05
C GLY A 99 -1.91 -9.93 20.17
N ARG A 100 -2.55 -8.76 20.18
CA ARG A 100 -2.21 -7.54 20.94
C ARG A 100 -3.45 -6.96 21.65
N ASP A 101 -4.64 -7.43 21.29
CA ASP A 101 -5.94 -7.02 21.83
C ASP A 101 -6.43 -7.88 23.03
N ASP A 102 -5.65 -8.89 23.48
CA ASP A 102 -5.87 -9.55 24.76
C ASP A 102 -4.97 -8.93 25.84
N PRO A 103 -5.53 -8.16 26.80
CA PRO A 103 -4.75 -7.45 27.81
C PRO A 103 -3.94 -8.36 28.74
N ILE A 104 -4.32 -9.65 28.84
CA ILE A 104 -3.76 -10.61 29.79
C ILE A 104 -2.52 -11.29 29.17
N GLU A 105 -2.58 -11.71 27.90
CA GLU A 105 -1.45 -12.31 27.17
C GLU A 105 -0.38 -11.28 26.76
N ALA A 106 -0.79 -10.03 26.49
CA ALA A 106 0.12 -8.93 26.14
C ALA A 106 1.10 -8.57 27.28
N LYS A 107 0.69 -8.72 28.55
CA LYS A 107 1.58 -8.54 29.72
C LYS A 107 2.65 -9.64 29.81
N LYS A 108 2.33 -10.90 29.48
CA LYS A 108 3.27 -12.03 29.54
C LYS A 108 4.33 -12.01 28.44
N LYS A 109 3.95 -11.73 27.18
CA LYS A 109 4.90 -11.74 26.04
C LYS A 109 5.64 -10.41 25.85
N ARG A 110 5.12 -9.32 26.41
CA ARG A 110 5.66 -7.96 26.25
C ARG A 110 5.63 -7.19 27.57
N PRO A 111 6.59 -7.47 28.48
CA PRO A 111 6.62 -6.87 29.80
C PRO A 111 6.86 -5.35 29.75
N TRP A 112 7.53 -4.87 28.70
CA TRP A 112 8.08 -3.52 28.65
C TRP A 112 7.10 -2.56 28.00
N GLU A 113 6.50 -1.66 28.79
CA GLU A 113 5.47 -0.70 28.35
C GLU A 113 6.03 0.72 28.32
N CYS A 114 5.74 1.47 27.25
CA CYS A 114 6.10 2.87 27.15
C CYS A 114 5.12 3.73 27.94
N SER A 115 5.63 4.51 28.89
CA SER A 115 4.84 5.41 29.75
C SER A 115 4.17 6.56 28.99
N HIS A 116 4.70 6.95 27.81
CA HIS A 116 4.19 8.08 27.04
C HIS A 116 3.01 7.72 26.13
N CYS A 117 2.89 6.46 25.69
CA CYS A 117 1.88 6.05 24.70
C CYS A 117 1.27 4.66 24.93
N GLY A 118 1.58 4.00 26.05
CA GLY A 118 1.06 2.67 26.41
C GLY A 118 1.55 1.52 25.52
N ARG A 119 2.51 1.76 24.62
CA ARG A 119 2.98 0.74 23.67
C ARG A 119 3.85 -0.31 24.36
N ARG A 120 3.53 -1.60 24.18
CA ARG A 120 4.25 -2.73 24.76
C ARG A 120 5.27 -3.38 23.82
N PHE A 121 6.42 -3.77 24.38
CA PHE A 121 7.59 -4.35 23.74
C PHE A 121 8.01 -5.67 24.39
N GLY A 122 8.47 -6.62 23.56
CA GLY A 122 8.96 -7.93 24.02
C GLY A 122 10.33 -7.88 24.69
N LYS A 123 11.14 -6.84 24.40
CA LYS A 123 12.49 -6.66 24.93
C LYS A 123 12.70 -5.20 25.35
N LYS A 124 13.45 -4.98 26.45
CA LYS A 124 13.77 -3.64 27.00
C LYS A 124 14.46 -2.72 25.98
N GLN A 125 15.40 -3.25 25.20
CA GLN A 125 16.11 -2.48 24.15
C GLN A 125 15.16 -1.91 23.09
N GLY A 126 14.05 -2.61 22.80
CA GLY A 126 13.04 -2.13 21.85
C GLY A 126 12.21 -0.99 22.41
N LEU A 127 11.97 -0.98 23.74
CA LEU A 127 11.34 0.12 24.44
C LEU A 127 12.26 1.35 24.49
N GLN A 128 13.54 1.18 24.84
CA GLN A 128 14.51 2.29 24.91
C GLN A 128 14.68 2.98 23.55
N LYS A 129 14.82 2.22 22.45
CA LYS A 129 14.86 2.76 21.09
C LYS A 129 13.55 3.43 20.65
N HIS A 130 12.44 3.12 21.32
CA HIS A 130 11.17 3.78 21.05
C HIS A 130 11.01 5.06 21.87
N GLU A 131 11.48 5.08 23.11
CA GLU A 131 11.40 6.25 24.00
C GLU A 131 12.20 7.45 23.45
N VAL A 132 13.32 7.20 22.76
CA VAL A 132 14.08 8.25 22.06
C VAL A 132 13.28 8.94 20.96
N LEU A 133 12.21 8.33 20.44
CA LEU A 133 11.31 8.98 19.47
C LEU A 133 10.36 9.98 20.14
N HIS A 134 10.11 9.84 21.44
CA HIS A 134 9.29 10.80 22.21
C HIS A 134 10.14 11.96 22.73
N THR A 135 11.38 11.70 23.11
CA THR A 135 12.30 12.73 23.64
C THR A 135 13.11 13.44 22.55
N GLY A 136 13.04 12.99 21.30
CA GLY A 136 13.77 13.60 20.17
C GLY A 136 15.29 13.44 20.24
N ALA A 137 15.83 12.72 21.23
CA ALA A 137 17.26 12.55 21.43
C ALA A 137 17.75 11.25 20.77
N PHE A 138 18.42 11.37 19.61
CA PHE A 138 19.17 10.25 19.03
C PHE A 138 20.32 9.84 19.98
N PRO A 139 20.47 8.54 20.35
CA PRO A 139 21.49 8.11 21.30
C PRO A 139 22.87 7.89 20.67
N PHE A 140 23.14 8.45 19.49
CA PHE A 140 24.48 8.44 18.90
C PHE A 140 24.86 9.88 18.58
N ALA A 141 25.53 10.53 19.53
CA ALA A 141 26.42 11.63 19.19
C ALA A 141 27.65 11.04 18.48
N CYS A 142 28.13 11.76 17.46
CA CYS A 142 29.34 11.42 16.70
C CYS A 142 30.56 11.31 17.61
#